data_AF-A0A7C5S9V8-F1
#
_entry.id   AF-A0A7C5S9V8-F1
#
_cell.length_a   1.000
_cell.length_b   1.000
_cell.length_c   1.000
_cell.angle_alpha   90.00
_cell.angle_beta   90.00
_cell.angle_gamma   90.00
#
_symmetry.space_group_name_H-M   'P 1'
#
loop_
_entity.id
_entity.type
_entity.pdbx_description
1 polymer ?
#
loop_
_entity_poly.entity_id
_entity_poly.type
_entity_poly.pdbx_seq_one_letter_code
_entity_poly.pdbx_strand_id
1 'polypeptide(L)' 'MSFSPEAEKELSDGLEILKEEMQALRLQRHNPFIKNGKVDVDAYIEFVTEFNEFINHAPKPFEQMIDRDMRL' A
#
# COMPACT_ATOMS: atom_id res chain seq x y z
N MET A 1 -13.33 -22.67 10.36
CA MET A 1 -12.86 -23.03 9.01
C MET A 1 -11.44 -23.52 9.16
N SER A 2 -11.16 -24.78 8.85
CA SER A 2 -9.79 -25.33 8.83
C SER A 2 -9.35 -25.40 7.37
N PHE A 3 -8.24 -24.75 7.04
CA PHE A 3 -7.66 -24.83 5.71
C PHE A 3 -6.98 -26.19 5.52
N SER A 4 -6.70 -26.59 4.27
CA SER A 4 -5.84 -27.76 4.05
C SER A 4 -4.42 -27.43 4.52
N PRO A 5 -3.65 -28.42 5.02
CA PRO A 5 -2.28 -28.18 5.47
C PRO A 5 -1.35 -27.63 4.38
N GLU A 6 -1.68 -27.85 3.11
CA GLU A 6 -1.00 -27.26 1.96
C GLU A 6 -1.30 -25.77 1.81
N ALA A 7 -2.57 -25.37 1.94
CA ALA A 7 -2.98 -23.96 1.85
C ALA A 7 -2.43 -23.13 3.02
N GLU A 8 -2.32 -23.71 4.22
CA GLU A 8 -1.70 -23.03 5.37
C GLU A 8 -0.20 -22.76 5.13
N LYS A 9 0.48 -23.69 4.46
CA LYS A 9 1.89 -23.54 4.11
C LYS A 9 2.11 -22.47 3.05
N GLU A 10 1.31 -22.47 1.98
CA GLU A 10 1.41 -21.43 0.94
C GLU A 10 1.12 -20.02 1.49
N LEU A 11 0.15 -19.90 2.39
CA LEU A 11 -0.13 -18.63 3.07
C LEU A 11 1.03 -18.19 3.97
N SER A 12 1.65 -19.12 4.69
CA SER A 12 2.82 -18.83 5.52
C SER A 12 4.00 -18.35 4.67
N ASP A 13 4.31 -19.07 3.60
CA ASP A 13 5.42 -18.74 2.70
C ASP A 13 5.19 -17.36 2.02
N GLY A 14 3.95 -17.08 1.58
CA GLY A 14 3.58 -15.78 1.02
C GLY A 14 3.70 -14.63 2.02
N LEU A 15 3.37 -14.87 3.29
CA LEU A 15 3.52 -13.86 4.36
C LEU A 15 4.98 -13.55 4.68
N GLU A 16 5.88 -14.53 4.57
CA GLU A 16 7.31 -14.32 4.76
C GLU A 16 7.90 -13.45 3.63
N ILE A 17 7.59 -13.78 2.37
CA ILE A 17 8.00 -12.98 1.21
C ILE A 17 7.50 -11.54 1.34
N LEU A 18 6.22 -11.36 1.69
CA LEU A 18 5.64 -10.03 1.83
C LEU A 18 6.32 -9.21 2.94
N LYS A 19 6.73 -9.86 4.04
CA LYS A 19 7.51 -9.19 5.09
C LYS A 19 8.88 -8.75 4.59
N GLU A 20 9.59 -9.60 3.86
CA GLU A 20 10.89 -9.28 3.28
C GLU A 20 10.81 -8.11 2.29
N GLU A 21 9.81 -8.14 1.40
CA GLU A 21 9.57 -7.05 0.45
C GLU A 21 9.23 -5.73 1.14
N MET A 22 8.38 -5.77 2.17
CA MET A 22 8.07 -4.57 2.97
C MET A 22 9.30 -4.02 3.70
N GLN A 23 10.22 -4.88 4.15
CA GLN A 23 11.49 -4.43 4.71
C GLN A 23 12.37 -3.77 3.65
N ALA A 24 12.47 -4.34 2.45
CA ALA A 24 13.22 -3.76 1.35
C ALA A 24 12.70 -2.37 0.95
N LEU A 25 11.37 -2.21 0.87
CA LEU A 25 10.73 -0.92 0.59
C LEU A 25 11.00 0.12 1.69
N ARG A 26 11.03 -0.31 2.96
CA ARG A 26 11.37 0.57 4.08
C ARG A 26 12.81 1.08 4.03
N LEU A 27 13.76 0.22 3.62
CA LEU A 27 15.17 0.60 3.49
C LEU A 27 15.40 1.62 2.36
N GLN A 28 14.57 1.58 1.33
CA GLN A 28 14.63 2.51 0.20
C GLN A 28 13.76 3.77 0.38
N ARG A 29 13.21 3.99 1.58
CA ARG A 29 12.25 5.07 1.82
C ARG A 29 12.94 6.44 1.74
N HIS A 30 12.75 7.12 0.62
CA HIS A 30 13.12 8.53 0.47
C HIS A 30 12.16 9.42 1.27
N ASN A 31 12.67 10.50 1.89
CA ASN A 31 11.83 11.48 2.56
C ASN A 31 11.37 12.52 1.51
N PRO A 32 10.07 12.55 1.15
CA PRO A 32 9.56 13.44 0.11
C PRO A 32 9.64 14.93 0.51
N PHE A 33 9.77 15.24 1.81
CA PHE A 33 9.89 16.60 2.32
C PHE A 33 11.33 17.12 2.36
N ILE A 34 12.30 16.34 1.88
CA ILE A 34 13.71 16.73 1.80
C ILE A 34 14.19 16.63 0.36
N LYS A 35 14.41 17.80 -0.26
CA LYS A 35 14.91 17.91 -1.63
C LYS A 35 16.30 18.56 -1.61
N ASN A 36 17.30 17.86 -2.15
CA ASN A 36 18.70 18.32 -2.15
C ASN A 36 19.24 18.72 -0.77
N GLY A 37 18.83 17.99 0.28
CA GLY A 37 19.25 18.25 1.66
C GLY A 37 18.59 19.46 2.33
N LYS A 38 17.62 20.11 1.66
CA LYS A 38 16.81 21.19 2.21
C LYS A 38 15.37 20.72 2.41
N VAL A 39 14.74 21.26 3.44
CA VAL A 39 13.32 21.01 3.69
C VAL A 39 12.50 21.70 2.60
N ASP A 40 11.60 20.94 1.97
CA ASP A 40 10.65 21.42 0.98
C ASP A 40 9.31 21.69 1.68
N VAL A 41 9.07 22.95 2.02
CA VAL A 41 7.87 23.38 2.75
C VAL A 41 6.64 23.34 1.86
N ASP A 42 6.81 23.61 0.56
CA ASP A 42 5.71 23.61 -0.40
C ASP A 42 5.16 22.18 -0.57
N ALA A 43 6.06 21.19 -0.68
CA ALA A 43 5.68 19.77 -0.71
C ALA A 43 4.92 19.33 0.56
N TYR A 44 5.23 19.93 1.72
CA TYR A 44 4.51 19.64 2.95
C TYR A 44 3.10 20.24 2.95
N ILE A 45 2.95 21.47 2.47
CA ILE A 45 1.64 22.15 2.35
C ILE A 45 0.74 21.40 1.38
N GLU A 46 1.28 20.99 0.23
CA GLU A 46 0.57 20.19 -0.78
C GLU A 46 0.09 18.87 -0.17
N PHE A 47 1.00 18.13 0.48
CA PHE A 47 0.67 16.87 1.15
C PHE A 47 -0.48 17.03 2.16
N VAL A 48 -0.43 18.02 3.04
CA VAL A 48 -1.49 18.20 4.06
C VAL A 48 -2.82 18.55 3.41
N THR A 49 -2.79 19.34 2.34
CA THR A 49 -4.00 19.76 1.62
C THR A 49 -4.66 18.57 0.92
N GLU A 50 -3.90 17.84 0.12
CA GLU A 50 -4.38 16.66 -0.61
C GLU A 50 -4.77 15.52 0.33
N PHE A 51 -3.99 15.30 1.40
CA PHE A 51 -4.31 14.28 2.40
C PHE A 51 -5.64 14.60 3.11
N ASN A 52 -5.90 15.87 3.41
CA ASN A 52 -7.15 16.27 4.02
C ASN A 52 -8.34 16.10 3.06
N GLU A 53 -8.16 16.35 1.77
CA GLU A 53 -9.15 16.03 0.74
C GLU A 53 -9.39 14.52 0.64
N PHE A 54 -8.31 13.73 0.66
CA PHE A 54 -8.37 12.27 0.62
C PHE A 54 -8.95 11.64 1.88
N ILE A 55 -8.76 12.17 3.08
CA ILE A 55 -9.36 11.58 4.29
C ILE A 55 -10.85 11.95 4.40
N ASN A 56 -11.22 13.16 3.99
CA ASN A 56 -12.59 13.65 4.13
C ASN A 56 -13.47 13.41 2.90
N HIS A 57 -12.95 12.80 1.83
CA HIS A 57 -13.79 12.44 0.69
C HIS A 57 -14.93 11.51 1.13
N ALA A 58 -16.08 11.65 0.48
CA ALA A 58 -17.18 10.73 0.70
C ALA A 58 -16.71 9.31 0.31
N PRO A 59 -16.86 8.31 1.20
CA PRO A 59 -16.40 6.95 0.90
C PRO A 59 -17.12 6.45 -0.34
N LYS A 60 -16.34 6.07 -1.36
CA LYS A 60 -16.90 5.48 -2.57
C LYS A 60 -17.65 4.19 -2.17
N PRO A 61 -18.90 3.99 -2.60
CA PRO A 61 -19.59 2.73 -2.36
C PRO A 61 -18.75 1.58 -2.94
N PHE A 62 -18.64 0.49 -2.18
CA PHE A 62 -17.91 -0.69 -2.64
C PHE A 62 -18.60 -1.25 -3.90
N GLU A 63 -17.86 -1.26 -5.01
CA GLU A 63 -18.27 -1.93 -6.24
C GLU A 63 -17.59 -3.29 -6.27
N GLN A 64 -18.36 -4.36 -6.48
CA GLN A 64 -17.78 -5.68 -6.66
C GLN A 64 -16.81 -5.64 -7.84
N MET A 65 -15.60 -6.18 -7.63
CA MET A 65 -14.65 -6.40 -8.71
C MET A 65 -15.19 -7.53 -9.59
N ILE A 66 -15.94 -7.17 -10.63
CA ILE A 66 -16.42 -8.11 -11.64
C ILE A 66 -15.31 -8.25 -12.67
N ASP A 67 -14.54 -9.34 -12.56
CA ASP A 67 -13.61 -9.72 -13.61
C ASP A 67 -14.41 -10.16 -14.85
N ARG A 68 -14.26 -9.43 -15.95
CA ARG A 68 -15.01 -9.71 -17.18
C ARG A 68 -14.42 -10.86 -17.99
N ASP A 69 -13.19 -11.28 -17.69
CA ASP A 69 -12.52 -12.35 -18.43
C ASP A 69 -11.64 -13.22 -17.52
N MET A 70 -12.26 -14.18 -16.84
CA MET A 70 -11.57 -15.21 -16.07
C MET A 70 -11.07 -16.37 -16.97
N ARG A 71 -10.40 -16.06 -18.08
CA ARG A 71 -9.74 -17.07 -18.90
C ARG A 71 -8.26 -17.14 -18.51
N LEU A 72 -7.89 -18.27 -17.92
CA LEU A 72 -6.50 -18.70 -17.71
C LEU A 72 -5.84 -19.05 -19.04
#